data_AF-A0A2S2C7G8-F1
#
_entry.id   AF-A0A2S2C7G8-F1
#
_cell.length_a   1.000
_cell.length_b   1.000
_cell.length_c   1.000
_cell.angle_alpha   90.00
_cell.angle_beta   90.00
_cell.angle_gamma   90.00
#
_symmetry.space_group_name_H-M   'P 1'
#
loop_
_entity.id
_entity.type
_entity.pdbx_description
1 polymer ?
#
loop_
_entity_poly.entity_id
_entity_poly.type
_entity_poly.pdbx_seq_one_letter_code
_entity_poly.pdbx_strand_id
1 'polypeptide(L)' 'MSTTHTFRVEGMHCGSCALLIDDALDDLPGVRHTWTTKGCTVVALDLHHHSPTDVVDTIDSTRLSRLSNDVT' A
#
# COMPACT_ATOMS: atom_id res chain seq x y z
N MET A 1 17.47 5.51 -1.41
CA MET A 1 16.70 6.72 -1.80
C MET A 1 15.24 6.37 -1.57
N SER A 2 14.62 6.94 -0.54
CA SER A 2 13.21 6.64 -0.22
C SER A 2 12.28 7.48 -1.09
N THR A 3 11.36 6.83 -1.79
CA THR A 3 10.31 7.47 -2.59
C THR A 3 8.96 7.23 -1.95
N THR A 4 8.14 8.27 -1.90
CA THR A 4 6.77 8.18 -1.40
C THR A 4 5.83 7.85 -2.55
N HIS A 5 5.11 6.74 -2.43
CA HIS A 5 4.08 6.30 -3.36
C HIS A 5 2.71 6.43 -2.70
N THR A 6 1.73 6.91 -3.47
CA THR A 6 0.33 7.02 -3.02
C THR A 6 -0.51 6.08 -3.85
N PHE A 7 -1.23 5.19 -3.17
CA PHE A 7 -2.13 4.22 -3.76
C PHE A 7 -3.56 4.58 -3.38
N ARG A 8 -4.45 4.62 -4.37
CA ARG A 8 -5.89 4.76 -4.13
C ARG A 8 -6.52 3.38 -4.08
N VAL A 9 -7.20 3.09 -2.97
CA VAL A 9 -7.91 1.83 -2.78
C VAL A 9 -9.40 2.12 -2.84
N GLU A 10 -9.99 1.83 -4.00
CA GLU A 10 -11.44 1.91 -4.18
C GLU A 10 -12.10 0.71 -3.49
N GLY A 11 -13.12 0.95 -2.66
CA GLY A 11 -13.81 -0.12 -1.94
C GLY A 11 -13.36 -0.37 -0.49
N MET A 12 -12.56 0.52 0.12
CA MET A 12 -12.30 0.54 1.59
C MET A 12 -13.55 0.91 2.40
N HIS A 13 -14.59 0.10 2.26
CA HIS A 13 -15.89 0.27 2.91
C HIS A 13 -15.89 -0.23 4.36
N CYS A 14 -14.80 -0.88 4.79
CA CYS A 14 -14.60 -1.37 6.15
C CYS A 14 -13.25 -0.86 6.69
N GLY A 15 -13.24 -0.26 7.88
CA GLY A 15 -12.02 0.24 8.52
C GLY A 15 -10.98 -0.85 8.84
N SER A 16 -11.40 -2.12 8.89
CA SER A 16 -10.53 -3.28 9.06
C SER A 16 -9.56 -3.49 7.89
N CYS A 17 -9.92 -3.00 6.69
CA CYS A 17 -9.08 -3.09 5.50
C CYS A 17 -7.81 -2.24 5.63
N ALA A 18 -7.93 -1.03 6.19
CA ALA A 18 -6.81 -0.12 6.37
C ALA A 18 -5.72 -0.71 7.28
N LEU A 19 -6.15 -1.37 8.36
CA LEU A 19 -5.23 -2.03 9.29
C LEU A 19 -4.48 -3.19 8.64
N LEU A 20 -5.16 -4.02 7.84
CA LEU A 20 -4.52 -5.12 7.12
C LEU A 20 -3.50 -4.63 6.08
N ILE A 21 -3.80 -3.50 5.43
CA ILE A 21 -2.87 -2.87 4.48
C ILE A 21 -1.63 -2.37 5.21
N ASP A 22 -1.82 -1.60 6.28
CA ASP A 22 -0.69 -1.09 7.07
C ASP A 22 0.16 -2.23 7.63
N ASP A 23 -0.45 -3.31 8.13
CA ASP A 23 0.26 -4.50 8.65
C ASP A 23 1.06 -5.23 7.55
N ALA A 24 0.46 -5.47 6.39
CA ALA A 24 1.14 -6.11 5.25
C ALA A 24 2.27 -5.25 4.66
N LEU A 25 2.12 -3.92 4.72
CA LEU A 25 3.17 -2.97 4.33
C LEU A 25 4.29 -2.88 5.37
N ASP A 26 3.97 -2.98 6.66
CA ASP A 26 4.97 -2.98 7.72
C ASP A 26 5.83 -4.26 7.67
N ASP A 27 5.26 -5.38 7.21
CA ASP A 27 5.98 -6.63 6.98
C ASP A 27 6.94 -6.55 5.78
N LEU A 28 6.73 -5.61 4.85
CA LEU A 28 7.57 -5.41 3.68
C LEU A 28 8.91 -4.74 4.05
N PRO A 29 10.05 -5.42 3.86
CA PRO A 29 11.34 -4.83 4.17
C PRO A 29 11.62 -3.63 3.25
N GLY A 30 11.98 -2.48 3.81
CA GLY A 30 12.23 -1.26 3.05
C GLY A 30 11.08 -0.26 3.03
N VAL A 31 9.94 -0.60 3.65
CA VAL A 31 8.93 0.38 4.03
C VAL A 31 9.44 1.18 5.24
N ARG A 32 9.46 2.50 5.10
CA ARG A 32 9.93 3.42 6.15
C ARG A 32 8.80 4.11 6.87
N HIS A 33 7.69 4.32 6.17
CA HIS A 33 6.52 5.00 6.72
C HIS A 33 5.28 4.57 5.94
N THR A 34 4.22 4.25 6.65
CA THR A 34 2.91 3.92 6.10
C THR A 34 1.89 4.90 6.66
N TRP A 35 0.91 5.26 5.84
CA TRP A 35 -0.16 6.16 6.23
C TRP A 35 -1.41 5.83 5.44
N THR A 36 -2.33 5.09 6.05
CA THR A 36 -3.61 4.75 5.43
C THR A 36 -4.74 5.62 5.94
N THR A 37 -5.55 6.15 5.01
CA THR A 37 -6.72 6.99 5.27
C THR A 37 -7.94 6.47 4.52
N LYS A 38 -9.15 7.01 4.77
CA LYS A 38 -10.36 6.64 4.02
C LYS A 38 -10.24 6.97 2.52
N GLY A 39 -9.85 5.96 1.74
CA GLY A 39 -9.76 5.97 0.26
C GLY A 39 -8.35 6.16 -0.30
N CYS A 40 -7.38 6.53 0.53
CA CYS A 40 -6.00 6.79 0.11
C CYS A 40 -4.99 6.18 1.09
N THR A 41 -4.04 5.44 0.55
CA THR A 41 -2.90 4.86 1.28
C THR A 41 -1.61 5.48 0.76
N VAL A 42 -0.75 5.95 1.65
CA VAL A 42 0.55 6.55 1.31
C VAL A 42 1.64 5.70 1.95
N VAL A 43 2.60 5.27 1.15
CA VAL A 43 3.72 4.42 1.56
C VAL A 43 5.02 5.05 1.12
N ALA A 44 5.92 5.27 2.07
CA ALA A 44 7.30 5.61 1.79
C ALA A 44 8.11 4.31 1.74
N LEU A 45 8.50 3.91 0.53
CA LEU A 45 9.36 2.73 0.31
C LEU A 45 10.72 3.13 -0.25
N ASP A 46 11.75 2.34 0.06
CA ASP A 46 13.08 2.52 -0.53
C ASP A 46 13.19 1.72 -1.84
N LEU A 47 13.23 2.45 -2.97
CA LEU A 47 13.32 1.88 -4.32
C LEU A 47 14.64 1.16 -4.61
N HIS A 48 15.57 1.15 -3.66
CA HIS A 48 16.79 0.36 -3.77
C HIS A 48 16.57 -1.13 -3.47
N HIS A 49 15.52 -1.47 -2.73
CA HIS A 49 15.24 -2.85 -2.31
C HIS A 49 13.93 -3.40 -2.90
N HIS A 50 12.89 -2.57 -3.01
CA HIS A 50 11.59 -3.00 -3.51
C HIS A 50 10.99 -1.98 -4.47
N SER A 51 10.19 -2.47 -5.41
CA SER A 51 9.48 -1.64 -6.38
C SER A 51 8.05 -1.35 -5.89
N PRO A 52 7.41 -0.25 -6.33
CA PRO A 52 6.01 0.03 -5.97
C PRO A 52 5.06 -1.07 -6.44
N THR A 53 5.44 -1.85 -7.46
CA THR A 53 4.71 -3.04 -7.92
C THR A 53 4.64 -4.13 -6.85
N ASP A 54 5.73 -4.38 -6.11
CA ASP A 54 5.75 -5.39 -5.03
C ASP A 54 4.77 -5.02 -3.91
N VAL A 55 4.66 -3.72 -3.65
CA VAL A 55 3.70 -3.18 -2.68
C VAL A 55 2.26 -3.43 -3.14
N VAL A 56 1.97 -3.17 -4.42
CA VAL A 56 0.65 -3.44 -5.00
C VAL A 56 0.32 -4.93 -4.95
N ASP A 57 1.26 -5.80 -5.33
CA ASP A 57 1.08 -7.25 -5.29
C ASP A 57 0.85 -7.75 -3.86
N THR A 58 1.56 -7.19 -2.89
CA THR A 58 1.38 -7.55 -1.48
C THR A 58 -0.02 -7.15 -1.01
N ILE A 59 -0.47 -5.93 -1.32
CA ILE A 59 -1.81 -5.49 -0.96
C ILE A 59 -2.88 -6.32 -1.70
N ASP A 60 -2.70 -6.65 -2.98
CA ASP A 60 -3.62 -7.52 -3.73
C ASP A 60 -3.70 -8.93 -3.12
N SER A 61 -2.56 -9.46 -2.65
CA SER A 61 -2.49 -10.77 -2.00
C SER A 61 -3.25 -10.84 -0.67
N THR A 62 -3.45 -9.70 0.02
CA THR A 62 -4.29 -9.62 1.23
C THR A 62 -5.79 -9.83 0.95
N ARG A 63 -6.16 -10.00 -0.34
CA ARG A 63 -7.53 -10.33 -0.80
C ARG A 63 -8.53 -9.20 -0.50
N LEU A 64 -8.03 -7.98 -0.32
CA LEU A 64 -8.79 -6.74 -0.25
C LEU A 64 -9.07 -6.26 -1.68
N SER A 65 -10.22 -6.67 -2.24
CA SER A 65 -10.89 -6.08 -3.41
C SER A 65 -10.04 -5.37 -4.47
N ARG A 66 -10.00 -5.91 -5.71
CA ARG A 66 -9.48 -5.30 -6.95
C ARG A 66 -9.00 -3.85 -6.80
N LEU A 67 -7.71 -3.68 -6.54
CA LEU A 67 -7.05 -2.39 -6.59
C LEU A 67 -7.16 -1.83 -8.02
N SER A 68 -7.86 -0.71 -8.18
CA SER A 68 -7.78 0.07 -9.40
C SER A 68 -6.54 0.96 -9.29
N ASN A 69 -5.40 0.44 -9.76
CA ASN A 69 -4.13 1.16 -9.75
C ASN A 69 -4.15 2.25 -10.83
N ASP A 70 -4.84 3.36 -10.56
CA ASP A 70 -4.79 4.57 -11.40
C ASP A 70 -3.48 5.31 -11.09
N VAL A 71 -2.39 4.84 -11.70
CA VAL A 71 -1.11 5.55 -11.71
C VAL A 71 -1.17 6.55 -12.86
N THR A 72 -1.41 7.83 -12.53
CA THR A 72 -1.06 8.97 -13.41
C THR A 72 0.27 9.55 -12.96
#